data_AF-A0A3D1IR15-F1
#
_entry.id   AF-A0A3D1IR15-F1
#
_cell.length_a   1.000
_cell.length_b   1.000
_cell.length_c   1.000
_cell.angle_alpha   90.00
_cell.angle_beta   90.00
_cell.angle_gamma   90.00
#
_symmetry.space_group_name_H-M   'P 1'
#
loop_
_entity.id
_entity.type
_entity.pdbx_description
1 polymer ?
#
loop_
_entity_poly.entity_id
_entity_poly.type
_entity_poly.pdbx_seq_one_letter_code
_entity_poly.pdbx_strand_id
1 'polypeptide(L)'
;GVANQNDNLPELSRMQMELLINSFVNDFARVATLQFTKSVGGARMNWLDIKDNHHSLSHEPDKNAMAVDKLTRINTWFASELAHLAKRLSETPEPGGTGNMLDHTTIVWTNELGKGNSHTLNDIPFVLLGGGLGFQTGRSLQFKGVPHNRLLLSLAHAFGHKLETFGNPTLSKGGPLDLS
;
A
#
# COMPACT_ATOMS: atom_id res chain seq x y z
N GLY A 1 -23.80 13.05 -5.65
CA GLY A 1 -22.62 12.25 -5.25
C GLY A 1 -22.24 11.32 -6.38
N VAL A 2 -21.01 10.83 -6.39
CA VAL A 2 -20.51 9.87 -7.40
C VAL A 2 -20.99 8.46 -7.06
N ALA A 3 -21.56 7.75 -8.03
CA ALA A 3 -22.08 6.40 -7.81
C ALA A 3 -20.96 5.37 -7.68
N ASN A 4 -21.13 4.38 -6.81
CA ASN A 4 -20.20 3.25 -6.67
C ASN A 4 -20.33 2.28 -7.87
N GLN A 5 -19.67 2.64 -8.96
CA GLN A 5 -19.65 1.91 -10.23
C GLN A 5 -18.21 1.72 -10.70
N ASN A 6 -17.97 0.68 -11.50
CA ASN A 6 -16.62 0.27 -11.93
C ASN A 6 -15.80 1.41 -12.52
N ASP A 7 -16.37 2.16 -13.47
CA ASP A 7 -15.62 3.19 -14.22
C ASP A 7 -15.40 4.47 -13.40
N ASN A 8 -16.13 4.63 -12.28
CA ASN A 8 -15.91 5.72 -11.34
C ASN A 8 -14.80 5.42 -10.33
N LEU A 9 -14.20 4.22 -10.36
CA LEU A 9 -13.19 3.81 -9.39
C LEU A 9 -12.03 4.82 -9.27
N PRO A 10 -11.46 5.38 -10.36
CA PRO A 10 -10.41 6.39 -10.23
C PRO A 10 -10.88 7.64 -9.48
N GLU A 11 -12.06 8.17 -9.81
CA GLU A 11 -12.62 9.36 -9.15
C GLU A 11 -12.92 9.08 -7.67
N LEU A 12 -13.60 7.97 -7.38
CA LEU A 12 -13.92 7.55 -6.02
C LEU A 12 -12.66 7.36 -5.18
N SER A 13 -11.61 6.75 -5.75
CA SER A 13 -10.35 6.52 -5.04
C SER A 13 -9.68 7.84 -4.64
N ARG A 14 -9.63 8.81 -5.55
CA ARG A 14 -9.07 10.14 -5.26
C ARG A 14 -9.93 10.91 -4.26
N MET A 15 -11.25 10.84 -4.37
CA MET A 15 -12.14 11.42 -3.36
C MET A 15 -11.89 10.82 -1.97
N GLN A 16 -11.71 9.50 -1.87
CA GLN A 16 -11.37 8.84 -0.59
C GLN A 16 -10.00 9.27 -0.07
N MET A 17 -9.01 9.48 -0.95
CA MET A 17 -7.71 10.03 -0.56
C MET A 17 -7.83 11.44 0.00
N GLU A 18 -8.59 12.34 -0.64
CA GLU A 18 -8.79 13.69 -0.13
C GLU A 18 -9.55 13.69 1.20
N LEU A 19 -10.53 12.80 1.38
CA LEU A 19 -11.20 12.62 2.68
C LEU A 19 -10.24 12.12 3.77
N LEU A 20 -9.37 11.17 3.43
CA LEU A 20 -8.32 10.68 4.33
C LEU A 20 -7.39 11.82 4.75
N ILE A 21 -6.86 12.58 3.79
CA ILE A 21 -6.00 13.73 4.08
C ILE A 21 -6.73 14.75 4.95
N ASN A 22 -7.98 15.08 4.61
CA ASN A 22 -8.77 16.02 5.38
C ASN A 22 -9.02 15.53 6.83
N SER A 23 -9.16 14.22 7.04
CA SER A 23 -9.27 13.65 8.39
C SER A 23 -8.01 13.87 9.22
N PHE A 24 -6.84 13.84 8.61
CA PHE A 24 -5.56 14.10 9.29
C PHE A 24 -5.37 15.60 9.52
N VAL A 25 -5.66 16.44 8.52
CA VAL A 25 -5.56 17.92 8.62
C VAL A 25 -6.39 18.46 9.79
N ASN A 26 -7.58 17.89 10.01
CA ASN A 26 -8.51 18.33 11.05
C ASN A 26 -8.38 17.55 12.36
N ASP A 27 -7.31 16.76 12.51
CA ASP A 27 -7.07 15.96 13.72
C ASP A 27 -8.23 15.02 14.10
N PHE A 28 -8.89 14.43 13.11
CA PHE A 28 -9.92 13.41 13.34
C PHE A 28 -9.33 12.00 13.38
N ALA A 29 -8.18 11.77 12.74
CA ALA A 29 -7.52 10.47 12.72
C ALA A 29 -5.99 10.59 12.70
N ARG A 30 -5.32 9.58 13.26
CA ARG A 30 -3.85 9.40 13.20
C ARG A 30 -3.44 8.23 12.32
N VAL A 31 -4.37 7.33 12.00
CA VAL A 31 -4.16 6.12 11.21
C VAL A 31 -5.36 5.94 10.29
N ALA A 32 -5.11 5.58 9.04
CA ALA A 32 -6.15 5.29 8.06
C ALA A 32 -5.72 4.15 7.13
N THR A 33 -6.70 3.47 6.55
CA THR A 33 -6.51 2.40 5.56
C THR A 33 -7.34 2.71 4.34
N LEU A 34 -6.72 2.66 3.16
CA LEU A 34 -7.40 2.80 1.88
C LEU A 34 -7.27 1.51 1.07
N GLN A 35 -8.39 0.98 0.62
CA GLN A 35 -8.46 -0.18 -0.26
C GLN A 35 -9.22 0.20 -1.54
N PHE A 36 -8.55 0.15 -2.69
CA PHE A 36 -9.15 0.57 -3.97
C PHE A 36 -10.30 -0.34 -4.42
N THR A 37 -10.21 -1.63 -4.11
CA THR A 37 -11.23 -2.63 -4.48
C THR A 37 -11.51 -3.54 -3.30
N LYS A 38 -11.63 -4.85 -3.52
CA LYS A 38 -11.82 -5.90 -2.52
C LYS A 38 -11.22 -7.19 -3.06
N SER A 39 -10.88 -8.09 -2.13
CA SER A 39 -10.41 -9.44 -2.50
C SER A 39 -11.45 -10.14 -3.38
N VAL A 40 -10.97 -10.85 -4.41
CA VAL A 40 -11.81 -11.53 -5.42
C VAL A 40 -12.74 -10.56 -6.18
N GLY A 41 -12.45 -9.25 -6.12
CA GLY A 41 -13.25 -8.22 -6.76
C GLY A 41 -13.19 -8.30 -8.28
N GLY A 42 -14.34 -8.07 -8.93
CA GLY A 42 -14.45 -8.12 -10.38
C GLY A 42 -14.19 -6.81 -11.11
N ALA A 43 -13.29 -5.97 -10.57
CA ALA A 43 -12.95 -4.69 -11.20
C ALA A 43 -12.38 -4.92 -12.60
N ARG A 44 -12.79 -4.07 -13.55
CA ARG A 44 -12.27 -4.03 -14.92
C ARG A 44 -11.65 -2.66 -15.14
N MET A 45 -10.37 -2.59 -15.45
CA MET A 45 -9.65 -1.32 -15.59
C MET A 45 -9.92 -0.71 -16.97
N ASN A 46 -11.18 -0.37 -17.23
CA ASN A 46 -11.67 0.12 -18.52
C ASN A 46 -10.96 1.41 -18.96
N TRP A 47 -10.56 2.27 -18.01
CA TRP A 47 -9.78 3.48 -18.24
C TRP A 47 -8.33 3.22 -18.68
N LEU A 48 -7.88 1.97 -18.60
CA LEU A 48 -6.62 1.50 -19.16
C LEU A 48 -6.84 0.66 -20.43
N ASP A 49 -8.04 0.68 -21.03
CA ASP A 49 -8.41 -0.20 -22.14
C ASP A 49 -8.29 -1.71 -21.82
N ILE A 50 -8.39 -2.06 -20.53
CA ILE A 50 -8.36 -3.46 -20.08
C ILE A 50 -9.77 -3.87 -19.71
N LYS A 51 -10.38 -4.72 -20.55
CA LYS A 51 -11.74 -5.21 -20.35
C LYS A 51 -11.78 -6.46 -19.47
N ASP A 52 -10.66 -7.12 -19.21
CA ASP A 52 -10.57 -8.32 -18.40
C ASP A 52 -10.94 -8.04 -16.93
N ASN A 53 -11.46 -9.07 -16.26
CA ASN A 53 -11.65 -9.04 -14.81
C ASN A 53 -10.28 -9.13 -14.12
N HIS A 54 -9.92 -8.15 -13.29
CA HIS A 54 -8.61 -8.08 -12.65
C HIS A 54 -8.25 -9.32 -11.84
N HIS A 55 -9.21 -9.83 -11.05
CA HIS A 55 -8.96 -11.03 -10.25
C HIS A 55 -8.68 -12.23 -11.16
N SER A 56 -9.51 -12.49 -12.16
CA SER A 56 -9.29 -13.58 -13.12
C SER A 56 -7.95 -13.43 -13.84
N LEU A 57 -7.59 -12.22 -14.25
CA LEU A 57 -6.33 -11.92 -14.91
C LEU A 57 -5.11 -12.27 -14.05
N SER A 58 -5.21 -12.12 -12.72
CA SER A 58 -4.12 -12.45 -11.79
C SER A 58 -3.80 -13.95 -11.70
N HIS A 59 -4.72 -14.82 -12.15
CA HIS A 59 -4.53 -16.27 -12.22
C HIS A 59 -3.88 -16.76 -13.53
N GLU A 60 -3.68 -15.87 -14.50
CA GLU A 60 -3.04 -16.23 -15.76
C GLU A 60 -1.60 -16.71 -15.53
N PRO A 61 -1.12 -17.70 -16.31
CA PRO A 61 0.23 -18.22 -16.16
C PRO A 61 1.26 -17.18 -16.62
N ASP A 62 2.45 -17.20 -16.02
CA ASP A 62 3.54 -16.25 -16.32
C ASP A 62 3.94 -16.19 -17.81
N LYS A 63 3.71 -17.29 -18.55
CA LYS A 63 3.99 -17.36 -20.00
C LYS A 63 2.97 -16.60 -20.86
N ASN A 64 1.83 -16.17 -20.30
CA ASN A 64 0.86 -15.36 -21.01
C ASN A 64 1.33 -13.90 -21.02
N ALA A 65 2.15 -13.54 -22.02
CA ALA A 65 2.74 -12.21 -22.15
C ALA A 65 1.70 -11.09 -22.20
N MET A 66 0.52 -11.33 -22.78
CA MET A 66 -0.56 -10.34 -22.80
C MET A 66 -1.16 -10.09 -21.42
N ALA A 67 -1.30 -11.14 -20.60
CA ALA A 67 -1.77 -10.98 -19.23
C ALA A 67 -0.74 -10.25 -18.37
N VAL A 68 0.54 -10.58 -18.53
CA VAL A 68 1.65 -9.89 -17.85
C VAL A 68 1.65 -8.40 -18.18
N ASP A 69 1.56 -8.01 -19.46
CA ASP A 69 1.49 -6.59 -19.86
C ASP A 69 0.31 -5.86 -19.19
N LYS A 70 -0.89 -6.44 -19.27
CA LYS A 70 -2.10 -5.87 -18.65
C LYS A 70 -1.93 -5.71 -17.13
N LEU A 71 -1.42 -6.72 -16.43
CA LEU A 71 -1.16 -6.66 -14.99
C LEU A 71 -0.09 -5.62 -14.64
N THR A 72 0.96 -5.48 -15.45
CA THR A 72 1.98 -4.44 -15.27
C THR A 72 1.36 -3.05 -15.39
N ARG A 73 0.51 -2.82 -16.40
CA ARG A 73 -0.19 -1.54 -16.58
C ARG A 73 -1.15 -1.23 -15.43
N ILE A 74 -1.86 -2.24 -14.93
CA ILE A 74 -2.73 -2.11 -13.74
C ILE A 74 -1.92 -1.74 -12.49
N ASN A 75 -0.84 -2.46 -12.20
CA ASN A 75 0.02 -2.17 -11.04
C ASN A 75 0.70 -0.81 -11.16
N THR A 76 1.08 -0.40 -12.37
CA THR A 76 1.61 0.95 -12.65
C THR A 76 0.56 2.01 -12.33
N TRP A 77 -0.71 1.77 -12.68
CA TRP A 77 -1.79 2.68 -12.33
C TRP A 77 -2.00 2.77 -10.81
N PHE A 78 -2.03 1.65 -10.07
CA PHE A 78 -2.08 1.69 -8.60
C PHE A 78 -0.91 2.45 -7.98
N ALA A 79 0.31 2.23 -8.50
CA ALA A 79 1.49 2.99 -8.07
C ALA A 79 1.35 4.50 -8.37
N SER A 80 0.71 4.87 -9.48
CA SER A 80 0.44 6.28 -9.81
C SER A 80 -0.58 6.92 -8.85
N GLU A 81 -1.57 6.18 -8.38
CA GLU A 81 -2.53 6.66 -7.38
C GLU A 81 -1.88 6.76 -5.98
N LEU A 82 -0.96 5.84 -5.63
CA LEU A 82 -0.11 5.99 -4.44
C LEU A 82 0.77 7.25 -4.54
N ALA A 83 1.39 7.49 -5.69
CA ALA A 83 2.19 8.69 -5.93
C ALA A 83 1.34 9.96 -5.85
N HIS A 84 0.07 9.91 -6.27
CA HIS A 84 -0.88 11.00 -6.08
C HIS A 84 -1.13 11.29 -4.60
N LEU A 85 -1.46 10.28 -3.78
CA LEU A 85 -1.63 10.45 -2.33
C LEU A 85 -0.38 11.06 -1.68
N ALA A 86 0.80 10.53 -1.99
CA ALA A 86 2.08 11.04 -1.50
C ALA A 86 2.28 12.51 -1.88
N LYS A 87 2.03 12.85 -3.15
CA LYS A 87 2.13 14.22 -3.64
C LYS A 87 1.17 15.15 -2.89
N ARG A 88 -0.09 14.75 -2.71
CA ARG A 88 -1.09 15.54 -1.98
C ARG A 88 -0.70 15.79 -0.53
N LEU A 89 -0.16 14.79 0.16
CA LEU A 89 0.42 14.97 1.50
C LEU A 89 1.63 15.93 1.48
N SER A 90 2.49 15.84 0.47
CA SER A 90 3.65 16.74 0.35
C SER A 90 3.29 18.19 0.05
N GLU A 91 2.16 18.41 -0.62
CA GLU A 91 1.62 19.74 -0.92
C GLU A 91 0.82 20.33 0.24
N THR A 92 0.51 19.53 1.27
CA THR A 92 -0.31 19.96 2.40
C THR A 92 0.60 20.28 3.59
N PRO A 93 0.60 21.53 4.10
CA PRO A 93 1.38 21.90 5.29
C PRO A 93 0.97 21.07 6.51
N GLU A 94 1.94 20.75 7.37
CA GLU A 94 1.64 20.06 8.62
C GLU A 94 0.83 20.98 9.56
N PRO A 95 -0.38 20.59 9.99
CA PRO A 95 -1.18 21.40 10.90
C PRO A 95 -0.46 21.61 12.24
N GLY A 96 -0.19 22.88 12.59
CA GLY A 96 0.47 23.22 13.85
C GLY A 96 1.95 22.83 13.94
N GLY A 97 2.57 22.44 12.83
CA GLY A 97 3.96 21.98 12.76
C GLY A 97 4.80 22.71 11.71
N THR A 98 5.95 22.13 11.40
CA THR A 98 6.84 22.57 10.31
C THR A 98 6.93 21.50 9.24
N GLY A 99 7.22 21.89 8.01
CA GLY A 99 7.25 20.96 6.87
C GLY A 99 5.85 20.68 6.32
N ASN A 100 5.70 19.53 5.68
CA ASN A 100 4.46 19.07 5.07
C ASN A 100 4.00 17.74 5.68
N MET A 101 2.76 17.35 5.43
CA MET A 101 2.20 16.13 6.02
C MET A 101 2.90 14.84 5.59
N LEU A 102 3.57 14.81 4.43
CA LEU A 102 4.34 13.63 4.02
C LEU A 102 5.60 13.43 4.88
N ASP A 103 6.19 14.52 5.38
CA ASP A 103 7.30 14.46 6.33
C ASP A 103 6.89 13.78 7.64
N HIS A 104 5.62 13.90 8.03
CA HIS A 104 5.06 13.38 9.29
C HIS A 104 4.18 12.13 9.13
N THR A 105 4.00 11.64 7.91
CA THR A 105 3.21 10.43 7.61
C THR A 105 4.11 9.32 7.07
N THR A 106 3.82 8.07 7.41
CA THR A 106 4.40 6.90 6.73
C THR A 106 3.29 6.08 6.08
N ILE A 107 3.37 5.96 4.76
CA ILE A 107 2.49 5.13 3.95
C ILE A 107 3.11 3.74 3.83
N VAL A 108 2.31 2.70 4.11
CA VAL A 108 2.67 1.30 3.84
C VAL A 108 1.78 0.80 2.72
N TRP A 109 2.37 0.46 1.58
CA TRP A 109 1.67 -0.14 0.44
C TRP A 109 2.17 -1.56 0.21
N THR A 110 1.25 -2.52 0.09
CA THR A 110 1.55 -3.95 -0.07
C THR A 110 0.43 -4.64 -0.83
N ASN A 111 0.73 -5.81 -1.36
CA ASN A 111 -0.25 -6.78 -1.85
C ASN A 111 -0.55 -7.84 -0.79
N GLU A 112 -1.64 -8.59 -0.97
CA GLU A 112 -2.05 -9.70 -0.13
C GLU A 112 -1.29 -11.01 -0.43
N LEU A 113 -0.71 -11.12 -1.63
CA LEU A 113 0.05 -12.28 -2.12
C LEU A 113 1.31 -11.82 -2.85
N GLY A 114 2.33 -12.67 -2.89
CA GLY A 114 3.54 -12.41 -3.67
C GLY A 114 3.35 -12.67 -5.16
N LYS A 115 2.46 -13.60 -5.50
CA LYS A 115 2.04 -13.87 -6.87
C LYS A 115 0.62 -14.43 -6.89
N GLY A 116 -0.22 -13.88 -7.78
CA GLY A 116 -1.62 -14.26 -7.93
C GLY A 116 -1.82 -15.73 -8.28
N ASN A 117 -1.31 -16.18 -9.42
CA ASN A 117 -1.58 -17.53 -9.95
C ASN A 117 -1.14 -18.72 -9.07
N SER A 118 -0.14 -18.54 -8.20
CA SER A 118 0.35 -19.59 -7.29
C SER A 118 -0.09 -19.39 -5.84
N HIS A 119 -0.75 -18.26 -5.54
CA HIS A 119 -1.14 -17.89 -4.18
C HIS A 119 0.03 -17.92 -3.19
N THR A 120 1.25 -17.60 -3.64
CA THR A 120 2.41 -17.69 -2.78
C THR A 120 2.40 -16.60 -1.70
N LEU A 121 2.78 -16.99 -0.49
CA LEU A 121 3.01 -16.09 0.64
C LEU A 121 4.48 -15.64 0.72
N ASN A 122 5.30 -16.04 -0.25
CA ASN A 122 6.69 -15.64 -0.36
C ASN A 122 6.81 -14.35 -1.19
N ASP A 123 7.84 -13.56 -0.93
CA ASP A 123 8.22 -12.39 -1.74
C ASP A 123 7.07 -11.37 -1.96
N ILE A 124 6.20 -11.19 -0.95
CA ILE A 124 5.19 -10.13 -0.94
C ILE A 124 5.91 -8.77 -0.94
N PRO A 125 5.63 -7.88 -1.91
CA PRO A 125 6.28 -6.57 -1.97
C PRO A 125 5.69 -5.61 -0.94
N PHE A 126 6.56 -4.92 -0.20
CA PHE A 126 6.20 -3.82 0.69
C PHE A 126 6.93 -2.55 0.26
N VAL A 127 6.19 -1.45 0.14
CA VAL A 127 6.73 -0.11 -0.08
C VAL A 127 6.40 0.74 1.13
N LEU A 128 7.44 1.32 1.74
CA LEU A 128 7.32 2.33 2.79
C LEU A 128 7.71 3.68 2.20
N LEU A 129 6.87 4.69 2.40
CA LEU A 129 7.07 6.03 1.84
C LEU A 129 6.64 7.11 2.84
N GLY A 130 7.34 8.25 2.85
CA GLY A 130 7.13 9.34 3.81
C GLY A 130 8.05 9.26 5.03
N GLY A 131 8.03 10.31 5.86
CA GLY A 131 9.00 10.51 6.94
C GLY A 131 8.51 10.18 8.36
N GLY A 132 7.20 9.95 8.55
CA GLY A 132 6.58 9.97 9.88
C GLY A 132 7.14 9.00 10.93
N LEU A 133 7.65 7.84 10.51
CA LEU A 133 8.23 6.83 11.41
C LEU A 133 9.76 6.83 11.43
N GLY A 134 10.41 7.76 10.74
CA GLY A 134 11.87 7.94 10.79
C GLY A 134 12.71 6.82 10.17
N PHE A 135 12.11 5.94 9.36
CA PHE A 135 12.86 4.91 8.65
C PHE A 135 13.75 5.51 7.55
N GLN A 136 14.93 4.93 7.32
CA GLN A 136 15.78 5.34 6.21
C GLN A 136 15.15 4.93 4.87
N THR A 137 14.87 5.93 4.03
CA THR A 137 14.27 5.79 2.69
C THR A 137 15.35 5.79 1.59
N GLY A 138 14.94 5.71 0.32
CA GLY A 138 15.88 5.74 -0.82
C GLY A 138 16.65 4.44 -1.05
N ARG A 139 16.16 3.31 -0.52
CA ARG A 139 16.80 1.99 -0.59
C ARG A 139 15.80 0.90 -0.94
N SER A 140 16.31 -0.19 -1.51
CA SER A 140 15.56 -1.43 -1.74
C SER A 140 16.22 -2.54 -0.92
N LEU A 141 15.43 -3.18 -0.05
CA LEU A 141 15.92 -4.21 0.86
C LEU A 141 15.31 -5.57 0.48
N GLN A 142 16.13 -6.62 0.47
CA GLN A 142 15.68 -7.99 0.27
C GLN A 142 15.95 -8.82 1.52
N PHE A 143 14.88 -9.32 2.13
CA PHE A 143 14.95 -10.17 3.32
C PHE A 143 14.59 -11.61 2.94
N LYS A 144 15.58 -12.50 2.85
CA LYS A 144 15.38 -13.88 2.39
C LYS A 144 14.61 -14.71 3.41
N GLY A 145 13.38 -15.11 3.08
CA GLY A 145 12.56 -16.00 3.91
C GLY A 145 12.15 -15.40 5.25
N VAL A 146 12.13 -14.06 5.35
CA VAL A 146 11.81 -13.36 6.59
C VAL A 146 10.30 -13.12 6.67
N PRO A 147 9.62 -13.56 7.73
CA PRO A 147 8.19 -13.30 7.91
C PRO A 147 7.92 -11.79 8.09
N HIS A 148 6.89 -11.28 7.41
CA HIS A 148 6.49 -9.87 7.52
C HIS A 148 6.04 -9.47 8.94
N ASN A 149 5.78 -10.43 9.83
CA ASN A 149 5.55 -10.17 11.26
C ASN A 149 6.68 -9.32 11.87
N ARG A 150 7.93 -9.53 11.45
CA ARG A 150 9.07 -8.73 11.91
C ARG A 150 9.02 -7.28 11.41
N LEU A 151 8.49 -7.05 10.20
CA LEU A 151 8.21 -5.70 9.69
C LEU A 151 7.08 -5.04 10.51
N LEU A 152 6.03 -5.79 10.84
CA LEU A 152 4.93 -5.28 11.68
C LEU A 152 5.42 -4.92 13.09
N LEU A 153 6.39 -5.67 13.64
CA LEU A 153 7.09 -5.28 14.87
C LEU A 153 7.87 -3.97 14.70
N SER A 154 8.62 -3.79 13.61
CA SER A 154 9.33 -2.52 13.34
C SER A 154 8.38 -1.33 13.31
N LEU A 155 7.22 -1.49 12.66
CA LEU A 155 6.18 -0.46 12.63
C LEU A 155 5.66 -0.16 14.04
N ALA A 156 5.30 -1.19 14.81
CA ALA A 156 4.83 -1.01 16.18
C ALA A 156 5.87 -0.31 17.08
N HIS A 157 7.15 -0.69 16.96
CA HIS A 157 8.25 -0.10 17.72
C HIS A 157 8.47 1.36 17.33
N ALA A 158 8.33 1.73 16.06
CA ALA A 158 8.41 3.11 15.61
C ALA A 158 7.27 3.99 16.16
N PHE A 159 6.10 3.40 16.44
CA PHE A 159 5.03 4.05 17.21
C PHE A 159 5.25 4.04 18.74
N GLY A 160 6.42 3.60 19.21
CA GLY A 160 6.75 3.54 20.63
C GLY A 160 6.24 2.28 21.36
N HIS A 161 5.59 1.36 20.65
CA HIS A 161 5.11 0.10 21.24
C HIS A 161 6.15 -1.01 21.09
N LYS A 162 6.81 -1.33 22.20
CA LYS A 162 7.85 -2.40 22.27
C LYS A 162 7.24 -3.81 22.34
N LEU A 163 6.43 -4.16 21.35
CA LEU A 163 5.82 -5.49 21.25
C LEU A 163 6.90 -6.56 21.01
N GLU A 164 6.78 -7.71 21.67
CA GLU A 164 7.70 -8.83 21.43
C GLU A 164 7.26 -9.71 20.27
N THR A 165 5.95 -9.77 20.00
CA THR A 165 5.36 -10.60 18.95
C THR A 165 4.18 -9.90 18.27
N PHE A 166 3.93 -10.28 17.02
CA PHE A 166 2.72 -9.90 16.29
C PHE A 166 2.16 -11.15 15.59
N GLY A 167 0.91 -11.53 15.88
CA GLY A 167 0.33 -12.77 15.36
C GLY A 167 1.01 -14.03 15.94
N ASN A 168 1.43 -14.96 15.08
CA ASN A 168 2.12 -16.18 15.51
C ASN A 168 3.52 -15.86 16.07
N PRO A 169 3.82 -16.13 17.36
CA PRO A 169 5.11 -15.83 17.98
C PRO A 169 6.32 -16.41 17.26
N THR A 170 6.17 -17.58 16.63
CA THR A 170 7.28 -18.23 15.92
C THR A 170 7.76 -17.45 14.70
N LEU A 171 6.89 -16.64 14.09
CA LEU A 171 7.20 -15.77 12.95
C LEU A 171 7.84 -14.44 13.36
N SER A 172 7.82 -14.12 14.67
CA SER A 172 8.45 -12.91 15.24
C SER A 172 9.89 -13.15 15.71
N LYS A 173 10.41 -14.38 15.56
CA LYS A 173 11.78 -14.74 15.96
C LYS A 173 12.80 -13.82 15.29
N GLY A 174 13.72 -13.28 16.08
CA GLY A 174 14.71 -12.29 15.65
C GLY A 174 14.25 -10.84 15.79
N GLY A 175 13.07 -10.59 16.36
CA GLY A 175 12.60 -9.24 16.70
C GLY A 175 12.27 -8.37 15.49
N PRO A 176 12.09 -7.04 15.70
CA PRO A 176 11.84 -6.10 14.60
C PRO A 176 13.00 -6.12 13.58
N LEU A 177 12.68 -5.80 12.33
CA LEU A 177 13.70 -5.48 11.32
C LEU A 177 14.36 -4.13 11.65
N ASP A 178 15.66 -4.04 11.40
CA ASP A 178 16.38 -2.77 11.42
C ASP A 178 16.05 -1.98 10.15
N LEU A 179 15.26 -0.91 10.33
CA LEU A 179 14.82 -0.02 9.27
C LEU A 179 15.31 1.42 9.49
N SER A 180 16.21 1.63 10.45
CA SER A 180 17.00 2.86 10.57
C SER A 180 18.07 2.97 9.49
#